data_AF-A0AAE1GRG8-F1
#
_entry.id   AF-A0AAE1GRG8-F1
#
_cell.length_a   1.000
_cell.length_b   1.000
_cell.length_c   1.000
_cell.angle_alpha   90.00
_cell.angle_beta   90.00
_cell.angle_gamma   90.00
#
_symmetry.space_group_name_H-M   'P 1'
#
loop_
_entity.id
_entity.type
_entity.pdbx_description
1 polymer ?
#
loop_
_entity_poly.entity_id
_entity_poly.type
_entity_poly.pdbx_seq_one_letter_code
_entity_poly.pdbx_strand_id
1 'polypeptide(L)'
;MFMNMEPDSCGVGWLASGKFGSSGTIETHDTMCVLAVNIINEKIYIFLWFWLVCLTAITAAWLIYRIVVIVSSDVRFKLLQARGRWAGRPNLDLISKKCNLGDWFLIYHLGRNMEPTSYGEFLKEFAKELENSVSTLERKPMLVGS
;
A
#
# COMPACT_ATOMS: atom_id res chain seq x y z
N MET A 1 80.73 -3.69 -1.30
CA MET A 1 80.99 -5.13 -1.49
C MET A 1 79.80 -5.68 -2.24
N PHE A 2 80.02 -6.02 -3.51
CA PHE A 2 79.07 -6.78 -4.33
C PHE A 2 78.76 -8.11 -3.66
N MET A 3 77.50 -8.56 -3.74
CA MET A 3 77.10 -9.94 -4.07
C MET A 3 75.57 -10.03 -3.91
N ASN A 4 74.84 -9.89 -5.02
CA ASN A 4 74.33 -11.02 -5.81
C ASN A 4 73.18 -11.73 -5.11
N MET A 5 71.97 -11.37 -5.55
CA MET A 5 70.74 -12.11 -5.34
C MET A 5 70.48 -12.87 -6.63
N GLU A 6 70.56 -14.20 -6.59
CA GLU A 6 70.12 -15.10 -7.64
C GLU A 6 69.83 -16.46 -6.98
N PRO A 7 69.00 -17.33 -7.56
CA PRO A 7 67.63 -17.14 -8.03
C PRO A 7 66.65 -18.09 -7.31
N ASP A 8 65.35 -17.86 -7.52
CA ASP A 8 64.29 -18.87 -7.56
C ASP A 8 64.16 -19.90 -6.43
N SER A 9 63.12 -19.72 -5.60
CA SER A 9 62.23 -20.84 -5.22
C SER A 9 60.86 -20.33 -4.76
N CYS A 10 59.98 -20.25 -5.76
CA CYS A 10 58.59 -20.67 -5.77
C CYS A 10 58.02 -21.22 -4.44
N GLY A 11 56.94 -20.60 -3.94
CA GLY A 11 56.10 -21.24 -2.94
C GLY A 11 55.21 -20.32 -2.11
N VAL A 12 54.24 -19.63 -2.73
CA VAL A 12 52.81 -19.60 -2.31
C VAL A 12 52.01 -18.65 -3.22
N GLY A 13 50.88 -19.15 -3.73
CA GLY A 13 49.74 -18.30 -4.11
C GLY A 13 49.68 -17.85 -5.57
N TRP A 14 48.88 -18.56 -6.35
CA TRP A 14 48.41 -18.16 -7.68
C TRP A 14 47.55 -16.88 -7.62
N LEU A 15 47.53 -16.14 -8.74
CA LEU A 15 46.58 -15.08 -9.15
C LEU A 15 46.91 -13.64 -8.76
N ALA A 16 47.59 -12.94 -9.66
CA ALA A 16 47.09 -11.68 -10.21
C ALA A 16 47.86 -11.32 -11.48
N SER A 17 47.23 -11.42 -12.65
CA SER A 17 47.71 -10.77 -13.86
C SER A 17 47.55 -9.24 -13.74
N GLY A 18 48.40 -8.61 -12.92
CA GLY A 18 48.65 -7.18 -13.00
C GLY A 18 49.82 -6.96 -13.95
N LYS A 19 49.55 -6.55 -15.20
CA LYS A 19 50.61 -6.05 -16.09
C LYS A 19 51.08 -4.71 -15.52
N PHE A 20 52.30 -4.67 -14.99
CA PHE A 20 52.96 -3.43 -14.59
C PHE A 20 53.45 -2.68 -15.85
N GLY A 21 53.05 -1.42 -16.01
CA GLY A 21 53.59 -0.50 -17.02
C GLY A 21 54.87 0.20 -16.53
N SER A 22 55.74 0.60 -17.45
CA SER A 22 57.10 1.15 -17.24
C SER A 22 57.19 2.49 -16.46
N SER A 23 56.12 2.97 -15.83
CA SER A 23 56.09 4.23 -15.07
C SER A 23 55.66 4.07 -13.60
N GLY A 24 55.48 2.84 -13.09
CA GLY A 24 55.33 2.61 -11.65
C GLY A 24 54.11 3.26 -11.00
N THR A 25 53.03 3.51 -11.75
CA THR A 25 51.74 3.91 -11.19
C THR A 25 50.75 2.76 -11.36
N ILE A 26 50.06 2.43 -10.27
CA ILE A 26 48.90 1.53 -10.28
C ILE A 26 47.79 2.32 -10.97
N GLU A 27 47.67 2.16 -12.28
CA GLU A 27 46.50 2.65 -13.01
C GLU A 27 45.34 1.73 -12.63
N THR A 28 44.59 2.13 -11.61
CA THR A 28 43.37 1.44 -11.22
C THR A 28 42.44 1.43 -12.41
N HIS A 29 41.91 0.26 -12.71
CA HIS A 29 40.96 0.02 -13.77
C HIS A 29 39.57 0.58 -13.37
N ASP A 30 39.49 1.88 -13.03
CA ASP A 30 38.25 2.55 -12.61
C ASP A 30 37.62 3.38 -13.75
N THR A 31 38.11 3.23 -14.98
CA THR A 31 37.58 3.93 -16.16
C THR A 31 36.27 3.35 -16.69
N MET A 32 35.71 2.29 -16.12
CA MET A 32 34.43 1.71 -16.55
C MET A 32 33.28 1.83 -15.55
N CYS A 33 33.45 2.47 -14.38
CA CYS A 33 32.41 2.45 -13.34
C CYS A 33 31.97 3.80 -12.79
N VAL A 34 32.69 4.92 -13.00
CA VAL A 34 32.22 6.24 -12.52
C VAL A 34 31.40 6.98 -13.59
N LEU A 35 31.76 6.83 -14.88
CA LEU A 35 31.01 7.44 -15.98
C LEU A 35 29.85 6.56 -16.48
N ALA A 36 30.01 5.23 -16.46
CA ALA A 36 28.96 4.28 -16.84
C ALA A 36 27.82 4.21 -15.80
N VAL A 37 28.13 4.28 -14.49
CA VAL A 37 27.10 4.44 -13.45
C VAL A 37 26.39 5.79 -13.60
N ASN A 38 27.10 6.87 -13.95
CA ASN A 38 26.49 8.19 -14.15
C ASN A 38 25.55 8.24 -15.38
N ILE A 39 25.92 7.61 -16.49
CA ILE A 39 25.08 7.53 -17.70
C ILE A 39 23.85 6.64 -17.46
N ILE A 40 24.02 5.51 -16.76
CA ILE A 40 22.91 4.60 -16.42
C ILE A 40 21.98 5.29 -15.43
N ASN A 41 22.52 6.02 -14.44
CA ASN A 41 21.79 6.84 -13.49
C ASN A 41 20.94 7.91 -14.20
N GLU A 42 21.51 8.63 -15.16
CA GLU A 42 20.77 9.62 -15.94
C GLU A 42 19.56 9.00 -16.66
N LYS A 43 19.69 7.80 -17.27
CA LYS A 43 18.60 7.19 -18.04
C LYS A 43 17.57 6.45 -17.18
N ILE A 44 17.97 5.79 -16.08
CA ILE A 44 17.04 5.09 -15.20
C ILE A 44 16.20 6.05 -14.38
N TYR A 45 16.76 7.20 -13.95
CA TYR A 45 16.01 8.19 -13.18
C TYR A 45 14.91 8.81 -14.01
N ILE A 46 15.17 9.13 -15.28
CA ILE A 46 14.15 9.68 -16.18
C ILE A 46 13.03 8.66 -16.41
N PHE A 47 13.36 7.39 -16.68
CA PHE A 47 12.36 6.33 -16.84
C PHE A 47 11.52 6.11 -15.59
N LEU A 48 12.16 5.97 -14.42
CA LEU A 48 11.48 5.78 -13.14
C LEU A 48 10.64 6.99 -12.76
N TRP A 49 11.08 8.20 -13.06
CA TRP A 49 10.31 9.41 -12.81
C TRP A 49 9.01 9.41 -13.60
N PHE A 50 9.04 9.16 -14.91
CA PHE A 50 7.83 9.04 -15.72
C PHE A 50 6.93 7.90 -15.23
N TRP A 51 7.51 6.74 -14.92
CA TRP A 51 6.78 5.60 -14.40
C TRP A 51 6.08 5.91 -13.07
N LEU A 52 6.78 6.57 -12.13
CA LEU A 52 6.22 7.00 -10.85
C LEU A 52 5.14 8.06 -11.03
N VAL A 53 5.32 9.02 -11.93
CA VAL A 53 4.27 10.01 -12.27
C VAL A 53 3.03 9.31 -12.84
N CYS A 54 3.20 8.32 -13.72
CA CYS A 54 2.07 7.52 -14.23
C CYS A 54 1.38 6.71 -13.12
N LEU A 55 2.14 6.02 -12.27
CA LEU A 55 1.58 5.24 -11.16
C LEU A 55 0.86 6.14 -10.15
N THR A 56 1.44 7.30 -9.82
CA THR A 56 0.80 8.28 -8.92
C THR A 56 -0.46 8.86 -9.54
N ALA A 57 -0.48 9.14 -10.84
CA ALA A 57 -1.69 9.59 -11.53
C ALA A 57 -2.80 8.53 -11.53
N ILE A 58 -2.47 7.26 -11.83
CA ILE A 58 -3.43 6.15 -11.83
C ILE A 58 -3.99 5.92 -10.42
N THR A 59 -3.13 5.89 -9.41
CA THR A 59 -3.56 5.69 -8.02
C THR A 59 -4.36 6.88 -7.49
N ALA A 60 -3.96 8.11 -7.83
CA ALA A 60 -4.72 9.32 -7.49
C ALA A 60 -6.09 9.33 -8.15
N ALA A 61 -6.20 8.98 -9.44
CA ALA A 61 -7.48 8.87 -10.13
C ALA A 61 -8.39 7.82 -9.47
N TRP A 62 -7.83 6.66 -9.08
CA TRP A 62 -8.58 5.62 -8.37
C TRP A 62 -9.05 6.07 -6.98
N LEU A 63 -8.21 6.81 -6.25
CA LEU A 63 -8.55 7.41 -4.97
C LEU A 63 -9.63 8.50 -5.12
N ILE A 64 -9.52 9.37 -6.12
CA ILE A 64 -10.53 10.40 -6.39
C ILE A 64 -11.87 9.74 -6.73
N TYR A 65 -11.88 8.71 -7.59
CA TYR A 65 -13.09 7.94 -7.88
C TYR A 65 -13.70 7.35 -6.60
N ARG A 66 -12.87 6.75 -5.72
CA ARG A 66 -13.32 6.26 -4.42
C ARG A 66 -13.91 7.37 -3.55
N ILE A 67 -13.27 8.52 -3.47
CA ILE A 67 -13.72 9.66 -2.65
C ILE A 67 -15.05 10.20 -3.18
N VAL A 68 -15.19 10.41 -4.50
CA VAL A 68 -16.42 10.90 -5.12
C VAL A 68 -17.59 9.95 -4.83
N VAL A 69 -17.37 8.63 -4.97
CA VAL A 69 -18.38 7.62 -4.62
C VAL A 69 -18.71 7.64 -3.13
N ILE A 70 -17.71 7.82 -2.25
CA ILE A 70 -17.92 7.89 -0.80
C ILE A 70 -18.69 9.15 -0.41
N VAL A 71 -18.38 10.32 -0.97
CA VAL A 71 -18.99 11.62 -0.62
C VAL A 71 -20.46 11.68 -1.04
N SER A 72 -20.84 10.94 -2.07
CA SER A 72 -22.22 10.91 -2.55
C SER A 72 -23.18 10.20 -1.57
N SER A 73 -23.68 10.96 -0.59
CA SER A 73 -24.63 10.50 0.43
C SER A 73 -25.89 9.88 -0.19
N ASP A 74 -26.34 10.40 -1.34
CA ASP A 74 -27.48 9.85 -2.09
C ASP A 74 -27.23 8.46 -2.67
N VAL A 75 -25.98 8.14 -3.02
CA VAL A 75 -25.60 6.82 -3.52
C VAL A 75 -25.53 5.84 -2.35
N ARG A 76 -25.19 6.29 -1.14
CA ARG A 76 -25.20 5.45 0.07
C ARG A 76 -26.56 4.83 0.32
N PHE A 77 -27.59 5.66 0.29
CA PHE A 77 -28.96 5.21 0.54
C PHE A 77 -29.48 4.33 -0.60
N LYS A 78 -29.25 4.73 -1.87
CA LYS A 78 -29.70 3.96 -3.05
C LYS A 78 -29.01 2.60 -3.16
N LEU A 79 -27.72 2.52 -2.87
CA LEU A 79 -26.93 1.29 -2.97
C LEU A 79 -27.26 0.32 -1.82
N LEU A 80 -27.46 0.85 -0.62
CA LEU A 80 -27.92 0.07 0.53
C LEU A 80 -29.35 -0.44 0.30
N GLN A 81 -30.23 0.37 -0.29
CA GLN A 81 -31.59 -0.04 -0.63
C GLN A 81 -31.65 -1.05 -1.78
N ALA A 82 -30.78 -0.93 -2.79
CA ALA A 82 -30.74 -1.84 -3.93
C ALA A 82 -30.21 -3.24 -3.56
N ARG A 83 -29.13 -3.32 -2.77
CA ARG A 83 -28.55 -4.60 -2.32
C ARG A 83 -29.26 -5.18 -1.09
N GLY A 84 -29.66 -4.32 -0.17
CA GLY A 84 -30.35 -4.67 1.07
C GLY A 84 -31.86 -4.87 0.91
N ARG A 85 -32.39 -5.07 -0.31
CA ARG A 85 -33.82 -5.31 -0.56
C ARG A 85 -34.42 -6.39 0.36
N TRP A 86 -33.60 -7.36 0.77
CA TRP A 86 -33.95 -8.46 1.65
C TRP A 86 -33.94 -8.11 3.15
N ALA A 87 -33.24 -7.03 3.54
CA ALA A 87 -33.12 -6.57 4.92
C ALA A 87 -34.34 -5.79 5.44
N GLY A 88 -35.16 -5.24 4.54
CA GLY A 88 -36.33 -4.43 4.85
C GLY A 88 -36.01 -2.95 5.04
N ARG A 89 -36.85 -2.06 4.48
CA ARG A 89 -36.66 -0.59 4.49
C ARG A 89 -36.42 0.04 5.87
N PRO A 90 -37.13 -0.33 6.97
CA PRO A 90 -36.94 0.34 8.27
C PRO A 90 -35.56 0.07 8.88
N ASN A 91 -35.03 -1.15 8.74
CA ASN A 91 -33.70 -1.52 9.23
C ASN A 91 -32.59 -0.76 8.50
N LEU A 92 -32.76 -0.56 7.18
CA LEU A 92 -31.80 0.19 6.37
C LEU A 92 -31.77 1.68 6.70
N ASP A 93 -32.93 2.28 7.04
CA ASP A 93 -33.02 3.67 7.47
C ASP A 93 -32.34 3.89 8.83
N LEU A 94 -32.50 2.95 9.76
CA LEU A 94 -31.81 2.96 11.05
C LEU A 94 -30.29 2.93 10.87
N ILE A 95 -29.78 2.00 10.06
CA ILE A 95 -28.35 1.87 9.73
C ILE A 95 -27.85 3.17 9.08
N SER A 96 -28.57 3.70 8.09
CA SER A 96 -28.15 4.92 7.39
C SER A 96 -28.12 6.17 8.29
N LYS A 97 -28.96 6.22 9.34
CA LYS A 97 -29.01 7.33 10.30
C LYS A 97 -27.98 7.22 11.42
N LYS A 98 -27.59 6.00 11.79
CA LYS A 98 -26.70 5.75 12.95
C LYS A 98 -25.26 5.40 12.56
N CYS A 99 -24.99 4.90 11.35
CA CYS A 99 -23.65 4.54 10.90
C CYS A 99 -22.84 5.75 10.43
N ASN A 100 -21.56 5.76 10.79
CA ASN A 100 -20.59 6.73 10.29
C ASN A 100 -20.14 6.38 8.85
N LEU A 101 -19.41 7.30 8.20
CA LEU A 101 -18.84 7.07 6.87
C LEU A 101 -18.01 5.78 6.78
N GLY A 102 -17.25 5.47 7.84
CA GLY A 102 -16.41 4.27 7.93
C GLY A 102 -17.22 2.98 7.98
N ASP A 103 -18.26 2.95 8.81
CA ASP A 103 -19.13 1.77 8.95
C ASP A 103 -19.87 1.48 7.64
N TRP A 104 -20.38 2.52 6.98
CA TRP A 104 -21.02 2.37 5.67
C TRP A 104 -20.05 1.80 4.62
N PHE A 105 -18.79 2.22 4.62
CA PHE A 105 -17.78 1.70 3.70
C PHE A 105 -17.49 0.21 3.95
N LEU A 106 -17.39 -0.20 5.23
CA LEU A 106 -17.22 -1.60 5.60
C LEU A 106 -18.42 -2.45 5.16
N ILE A 107 -19.63 -1.98 5.45
CA ILE A 107 -20.89 -2.63 5.06
C ILE A 107 -20.97 -2.76 3.52
N TYR A 108 -20.62 -1.71 2.79
CA TYR A 108 -20.56 -1.73 1.34
C TYR A 108 -19.55 -2.73 0.79
N HIS A 109 -18.35 -2.80 1.37
CA HIS A 109 -17.32 -3.75 0.94
C HIS A 109 -17.69 -5.19 1.26
N LEU A 110 -18.29 -5.41 2.43
CA LEU A 110 -18.79 -6.70 2.86
C LEU A 110 -19.89 -7.21 1.93
N GLY A 111 -20.84 -6.33 1.58
CA GLY A 111 -21.91 -6.63 0.63
C GLY A 111 -21.43 -6.89 -0.80
N ARG A 112 -20.20 -6.50 -1.16
CA ARG A 112 -19.58 -6.87 -2.44
C ARG A 112 -18.97 -8.27 -2.45
N ASN A 113 -18.64 -8.80 -1.28
CA ASN A 113 -18.05 -10.13 -1.12
C ASN A 113 -19.09 -11.22 -0.79
N MET A 114 -20.32 -10.84 -0.42
CA MET A 114 -21.38 -11.75 -0.02
C MET A 114 -22.51 -11.86 -1.06
N GLU A 115 -23.20 -12.99 -1.06
CA GLU A 115 -24.44 -13.17 -1.79
C GLU A 115 -25.54 -12.22 -1.26
N PRO A 116 -26.43 -11.66 -2.12
CA PRO A 116 -27.48 -10.74 -1.70
C PRO A 116 -28.40 -11.25 -0.58
N THR A 117 -28.65 -12.56 -0.51
CA THR A 117 -29.51 -13.20 0.49
C THR A 117 -28.87 -13.14 1.89
N SER A 118 -27.64 -13.65 2.03
CA SER A 118 -26.89 -13.64 3.29
C SER A 118 -26.53 -12.23 3.74
N TYR A 119 -26.25 -11.33 2.80
CA TYR A 119 -26.02 -9.92 3.13
C TYR A 119 -27.27 -9.25 3.73
N GLY A 120 -28.46 -9.61 3.24
CA GLY A 120 -29.73 -9.11 3.78
C GLY A 120 -29.99 -9.57 5.22
N GLU A 121 -29.67 -10.82 5.55
CA GLU A 121 -29.78 -11.34 6.92
C GLU A 121 -28.75 -10.71 7.86
N PHE A 122 -27.50 -10.59 7.41
CA PHE A 122 -26.46 -9.89 8.16
C PHE A 122 -26.88 -8.45 8.52
N LEU A 123 -27.43 -7.71 7.55
CA LEU A 123 -27.91 -6.34 7.79
C LEU A 123 -29.05 -6.27 8.81
N LYS A 124 -29.93 -7.28 8.87
CA LYS A 124 -31.00 -7.32 9.89
C LYS A 124 -30.44 -7.52 11.28
N GLU A 125 -29.54 -8.48 11.45
CA GLU A 125 -28.92 -8.74 12.75
C GLU A 125 -28.08 -7.54 13.20
N PHE A 126 -27.35 -6.92 12.26
CA PHE A 126 -26.57 -5.72 12.52
C PHE A 126 -27.45 -4.53 12.95
N ALA A 127 -28.61 -4.31 12.30
CA ALA A 127 -29.55 -3.26 12.71
C ALA A 127 -30.10 -3.48 14.13
N LYS A 128 -30.42 -4.73 14.47
CA LYS A 128 -30.92 -5.11 15.81
C LYS A 128 -29.88 -4.86 16.89
N GLU A 129 -28.63 -5.22 16.64
CA GLU A 129 -27.53 -4.98 17.58
C GLU A 129 -27.22 -3.49 17.77
N LEU A 130 -27.33 -2.71 16.69
CA LEU A 130 -27.25 -1.24 16.74
C LEU A 130 -28.34 -0.64 17.64
N GLU A 131 -29.58 -1.12 17.53
CA GLU A 131 -30.70 -0.67 18.38
C GLU A 131 -30.51 -1.06 19.86
N ASN A 132 -30.02 -2.28 20.13
CA ASN A 132 -29.68 -2.74 21.48
C ASN A 132 -28.57 -1.91 22.12
N SER A 133 -27.55 -1.56 21.34
CA SER A 133 -26.44 -0.72 21.81
C SER A 133 -26.91 0.69 22.18
N VAL A 134 -27.76 1.29 21.34
CA VAL A 134 -28.33 2.62 21.60
C VAL A 134 -29.22 2.61 22.84
N SER A 135 -30.12 1.63 22.98
CA SER A 135 -30.99 1.52 24.15
C SER A 135 -30.22 1.26 25.46
N THR A 136 -29.06 0.60 25.38
CA THR A 136 -28.16 0.41 26.54
C THR A 136 -27.48 1.71 26.95
N LEU A 137 -27.08 2.56 26.00
CA LEU A 137 -26.51 3.88 26.27
C LEU A 137 -27.54 4.84 26.87
N GLU A 138 -28.78 4.81 26.36
CA GLU A 138 -29.91 5.58 26.90
C GLU A 138 -30.33 5.11 28.30
N ARG A 139 -30.01 3.86 28.69
CA ARG A 139 -30.22 3.34 30.05
C ARG A 139 -29.10 3.73 31.03
N LYS A 140 -28.00 4.30 30.54
CA LYS A 140 -26.85 4.72 31.34
C LYS A 140 -26.78 6.22 31.73
N PRO A 141 -27.87 7.01 31.86
CA PRO A 141 -27.82 8.21 32.67
C PRO A 141 -28.02 7.81 34.13
N MET A 142 -27.07 8.19 35.01
CA MET A 142 -27.02 8.00 36.48
C MET A 142 -26.26 6.78 37.05
N LEU A 143 -25.03 6.48 36.59
CA LEU A 143 -24.03 5.78 37.44
C LEU A 143 -22.63 6.38 37.32
N VAL A 144 -22.53 7.71 37.23
CA VAL A 144 -21.33 8.47 37.57
C VAL A 144 -21.79 9.55 38.54
N GLY A 145 -21.74 9.23 39.82
CA GLY A 145 -22.30 10.04 40.89
C GLY A 145 -22.35 9.26 42.20
N SER A 146 -21.19 8.79 42.65
CA SER A 146 -20.85 8.52 44.06
C SER A 146 -19.34 8.33 44.16
#